data_AF-A0A4Y2H956-F1
#
_entry.id   AF-A0A4Y2H956-F1
#
_cell.length_a   1.000
_cell.length_b   1.000
_cell.length_c   1.000
_cell.angle_alpha   90.00
_cell.angle_beta   90.00
_cell.angle_gamma   90.00
#
_symmetry.space_group_name_H-M   'P 1'
#
loop_
_entity.id
_entity.type
_entity.pdbx_description
1 polymer ?
#
loop_
_entity_poly.entity_id
_entity_poly.type
_entity_poly.pdbx_seq_one_letter_code
_entity_poly.pdbx_strand_id
1 'polypeptide(L)'
;MNHCCTSGSKHIWNIIKNSRYLSDDLKKVVDPVISCNAFMAHPENLLLSMLADEKRHIRELAVRRIIKARGSSSTVECLRLVVRKLNLRANQYIDMIDWFKCDVTEPPITADLTVEDLKSIAENGSIKDLQIYKFPCHIQSVERCVKLVSEAANTVCGSRNRDGFIRKTIASWAIMPSFQHKAGYKMMQFTA
;
A
#
# COMPACT_ATOMS: atom_id res chain seq x y z
N MET A 1 7.53 14.78 0.34
CA MET A 1 7.62 13.67 -0.64
C MET A 1 6.21 13.38 -1.14
N ASN A 2 6.00 13.32 -2.45
CA ASN A 2 4.70 12.90 -2.99
C ASN A 2 4.60 11.37 -2.85
N HIS A 3 4.00 10.90 -1.77
CA HIS A 3 3.79 9.47 -1.53
C HIS A 3 2.65 8.98 -2.44
N CYS A 4 3.02 8.32 -3.54
CA CYS A 4 2.10 7.66 -4.46
C CYS A 4 2.36 6.15 -4.42
N CYS A 5 1.32 5.33 -4.65
CA CYS A 5 1.48 3.88 -4.71
C CYS A 5 2.44 3.44 -5.85
N THR A 6 2.62 4.28 -6.86
CA THR A 6 3.57 4.05 -7.98
C THR A 6 5.05 4.16 -7.60
N SER A 7 5.37 4.75 -6.45
CA SER A 7 6.75 4.92 -6.00
C SER A 7 7.18 3.88 -4.96
N GLY A 8 6.25 3.10 -4.42
CA GLY A 8 6.49 2.17 -3.31
C GLY A 8 7.61 1.17 -3.60
N SER A 9 7.57 0.51 -4.76
CA SER A 9 8.58 -0.48 -5.16
C SER A 9 9.97 0.14 -5.32
N LYS A 10 10.04 1.37 -5.86
CA LYS A 10 11.29 2.11 -6.05
C LYS A 10 11.92 2.48 -4.70
N HIS A 11 11.12 2.84 -3.71
CA HIS A 11 11.60 3.12 -2.36
C HIS A 11 12.18 1.87 -1.69
N ILE A 12 11.51 0.71 -1.75
CA ILE A 12 12.06 -0.55 -1.24
C ILE A 12 13.38 -0.88 -1.92
N TRP A 13 13.46 -0.77 -3.24
CA TRP A 13 14.70 -1.00 -3.97
C TRP A 13 15.82 -0.06 -3.53
N ASN A 14 15.51 1.22 -3.26
CA ASN A 14 16.50 2.18 -2.77
C ASN A 14 17.00 1.81 -1.36
N ILE A 15 16.13 1.29 -0.49
CA ILE A 15 16.52 0.76 0.83
C ILE A 15 17.47 -0.44 0.67
N ILE A 16 17.13 -1.39 -0.22
CA ILE A 16 17.97 -2.55 -0.53
C ILE A 16 19.32 -2.10 -1.11
N LYS A 17 19.33 -1.12 -2.02
CA LYS A 17 20.55 -0.58 -2.61
C LYS A 17 21.46 0.02 -1.53
N ASN A 18 20.88 0.75 -0.57
CA ASN A 18 21.62 1.37 0.52
C ASN A 18 22.10 0.33 1.55
N SER A 19 21.32 -0.73 1.80
CA SER A 19 21.73 -1.78 2.75
C SER A 19 22.98 -2.54 2.29
N ARG A 20 23.30 -2.53 0.99
CA ARG A 20 24.52 -3.14 0.44
C ARG A 20 25.81 -2.57 1.00
N TYR A 21 25.80 -1.31 1.43
CA TYR A 21 26.99 -0.64 2.01
C TYR A 21 27.19 -0.96 3.50
N LEU A 22 26.24 -1.63 4.15
CA LEU A 22 26.37 -2.03 5.54
C LEU A 22 27.41 -3.17 5.69
N SER A 23 28.00 -3.28 6.89
CA SER A 23 28.81 -4.44 7.25
C SER A 23 27.98 -5.72 7.28
N ASP A 24 28.64 -6.87 7.12
CA ASP A 24 27.93 -8.16 7.06
C ASP A 24 27.15 -8.48 8.34
N ASP A 25 27.62 -8.03 9.50
CA ASP A 25 26.90 -8.20 10.76
C ASP A 25 25.63 -7.36 10.85
N LEU A 26 25.64 -6.14 10.30
CA LEU A 26 24.44 -5.30 10.20
C LEU A 26 23.47 -5.85 9.15
N LYS A 27 23.97 -6.36 8.03
CA LYS A 27 23.14 -7.01 7.00
C LYS A 27 22.34 -8.18 7.56
N LYS A 28 22.95 -9.01 8.42
CA LYS A 28 22.24 -10.13 9.10
C LYS A 28 21.00 -9.68 9.87
N VAL A 29 20.99 -8.46 10.40
CA VAL A 29 19.85 -7.89 11.13
C VAL A 29 18.87 -7.17 10.20
N VAL A 30 19.39 -6.37 9.27
CA VAL A 30 18.60 -5.47 8.42
C VAL A 30 17.90 -6.21 7.27
N ASP A 31 18.56 -7.17 6.63
CA ASP A 31 18.04 -7.88 5.46
C ASP A 31 16.74 -8.66 5.75
N PRO A 32 16.61 -9.38 6.89
CA PRO A 32 15.34 -9.98 7.30
C PRO A 32 14.25 -8.93 7.52
N VAL A 33 14.58 -7.78 8.14
CA VAL A 33 13.62 -6.70 8.40
C VAL A 33 13.10 -6.10 7.09
N ILE A 34 13.98 -5.86 6.12
CA ILE A 34 13.58 -5.40 4.79
C ILE A 34 12.65 -6.43 4.14
N SER A 35 13.02 -7.70 4.17
CA SER A 35 12.25 -8.79 3.55
C SER A 35 10.86 -8.93 4.16
N CYS A 36 10.73 -8.87 5.49
CA CYS A 36 9.45 -8.95 6.20
C CYS A 36 8.53 -7.75 5.94
N ASN A 37 9.08 -6.58 5.61
CA ASN A 37 8.32 -5.36 5.40
C ASN A 37 8.13 -4.98 3.93
N ALA A 38 8.54 -5.83 2.99
CA ALA A 38 8.52 -5.53 1.56
C ALA A 38 7.16 -5.76 0.89
N PHE A 39 6.07 -5.32 1.51
CA PHE A 39 4.73 -5.38 0.93
C PHE A 39 4.63 -4.65 -0.42
N MET A 40 5.43 -3.60 -0.58
CA MET A 40 5.49 -2.83 -1.83
C MET A 40 6.25 -3.56 -2.96
N ALA A 41 6.92 -4.68 -2.67
CA ALA A 41 7.51 -5.54 -3.68
C ALA A 41 6.55 -6.64 -4.17
N HIS A 42 5.25 -6.54 -3.89
CA HIS A 42 4.24 -7.42 -4.49
C HIS A 42 4.19 -7.24 -6.01
N PRO A 43 3.96 -8.29 -6.82
CA PRO A 43 3.89 -8.18 -8.28
C PRO A 43 2.94 -7.09 -8.77
N GLU A 44 1.76 -6.95 -8.16
CA GLU A 44 0.81 -5.89 -8.52
C GLU A 44 1.36 -4.48 -8.27
N ASN A 45 1.98 -4.25 -7.11
CA ASN A 45 2.60 -2.96 -6.77
C ASN A 45 3.79 -2.64 -7.68
N LEU A 46 4.54 -3.66 -8.07
CA LEU A 46 5.60 -3.57 -9.07
C LEU A 46 5.05 -3.19 -10.44
N LEU A 47 3.97 -3.83 -10.90
CA LEU A 47 3.31 -3.49 -12.17
C LEU A 47 2.82 -2.04 -12.18
N LEU A 48 2.22 -1.55 -11.10
CA LEU A 48 1.83 -0.14 -10.97
C LEU A 48 3.04 0.81 -11.03
N SER A 49 4.15 0.43 -10.38
CA SER A 49 5.39 1.21 -10.42
C SER A 49 6.04 1.21 -11.80
N MET A 50 5.95 0.10 -12.53
CA MET A 50 6.47 -0.06 -13.88
C MET A 50 5.63 0.69 -14.91
N LEU A 51 4.30 0.70 -14.79
CA LEU A 51 3.43 1.52 -15.64
C LEU A 51 3.79 3.01 -15.48
N ALA A 52 4.12 3.45 -14.27
CA ALA A 52 4.49 4.83 -13.96
C ALA A 52 5.97 5.16 -14.26
N ASP A 53 6.70 4.26 -14.90
CA ASP A 53 8.13 4.47 -15.13
C ASP A 53 8.37 5.46 -16.28
N GLU A 54 9.44 6.22 -16.19
CA GLU A 54 9.86 7.17 -17.24
C GLU A 54 10.30 6.43 -18.51
N LYS A 55 10.86 5.23 -18.36
CA LYS A 55 11.37 4.43 -19.47
C LYS A 55 10.25 3.66 -20.17
N ARG A 56 10.04 3.96 -21.45
CA ARG A 56 9.01 3.32 -22.30
C ARG A 56 9.06 1.79 -22.29
N HIS A 57 10.25 1.20 -22.43
CA HIS A 57 10.39 -0.27 -22.45
C HIS A 57 9.94 -0.95 -21.14
N ILE A 58 10.06 -0.27 -19.99
CA ILE A 58 9.58 -0.79 -18.71
C ILE A 58 8.05 -0.76 -18.67
N ARG A 59 7.44 0.32 -19.15
CA ARG A 59 5.97 0.43 -19.24
C ARG A 59 5.39 -0.63 -20.18
N GLU A 60 5.99 -0.83 -21.35
CA GLU A 60 5.58 -1.87 -22.30
C GLU A 60 5.65 -3.27 -21.69
N LEU A 61 6.71 -3.56 -20.93
CA LEU A 61 6.84 -4.83 -20.21
C LEU A 61 5.72 -5.01 -19.16
N ALA A 62 5.34 -3.93 -18.46
CA ALA A 62 4.24 -3.95 -17.49
C ALA A 62 2.91 -4.28 -18.17
N VAL A 63 2.59 -3.59 -19.26
CA VAL A 63 1.36 -3.80 -20.04
C VAL A 63 1.26 -5.24 -20.54
N ARG A 64 2.34 -5.79 -21.10
CA ARG A 64 2.36 -7.20 -21.54
C ARG A 64 2.04 -8.18 -20.41
N ARG A 65 2.58 -7.92 -19.20
CA ARG A 65 2.33 -8.75 -18.02
C ARG A 65 0.90 -8.61 -17.52
N ILE A 66 0.34 -7.40 -17.50
CA ILE A 66 -1.05 -7.15 -17.10
C ILE A 66 -2.03 -7.84 -18.05
N ILE A 67 -1.85 -7.68 -19.36
CA ILE A 67 -2.70 -8.34 -20.36
C ILE A 67 -2.66 -9.86 -20.20
N LYS A 68 -1.47 -10.43 -19.95
CA LYS A 68 -1.31 -11.86 -19.67
C LYS A 68 -2.04 -12.28 -18.39
N ALA A 69 -1.91 -11.50 -17.31
CA ALA A 69 -2.56 -11.77 -16.04
C ALA A 69 -4.09 -11.71 -16.15
N ARG A 70 -4.63 -10.75 -16.91
CA ARG A 70 -6.07 -10.61 -17.19
C ARG A 70 -6.66 -11.83 -17.89
N GLY A 71 -5.92 -12.42 -18.85
CA GLY A 71 -6.33 -13.66 -19.53
C GLY A 71 -6.20 -14.92 -18.66
N SER A 72 -5.49 -14.84 -17.54
CA SER A 72 -5.24 -15.96 -16.62
C SER A 72 -6.28 -15.91 -15.50
N SER A 73 -7.54 -16.26 -15.81
CA SER A 73 -8.65 -16.28 -14.85
C SER A 73 -8.38 -17.30 -13.73
N SER A 74 -7.80 -16.84 -12.62
CA SER A 74 -7.94 -17.50 -11.33
C SER A 74 -8.91 -16.68 -10.51
N THR A 75 -9.95 -17.34 -10.00
CA THR A 75 -10.92 -16.85 -9.02
C THR A 75 -10.30 -15.85 -8.05
N VAL A 76 -11.07 -14.78 -7.75
CA VAL A 76 -10.75 -13.69 -6.83
C VAL A 76 -10.47 -14.24 -5.42
N GLU A 77 -9.34 -14.90 -5.22
CA GLU A 77 -8.77 -15.08 -3.90
C GLU A 77 -8.19 -13.73 -3.51
N CYS A 78 -8.78 -13.15 -2.46
CA CYS A 78 -8.27 -11.98 -1.76
C CYS A 78 -6.73 -12.00 -1.73
N LEU A 79 -6.09 -10.90 -2.14
CA LEU A 79 -4.63 -10.72 -2.12
C LEU A 79 -4.04 -11.36 -0.86
N ARG A 80 -3.38 -12.51 -1.02
CA ARG A 80 -2.60 -13.08 0.08
C ARG A 80 -1.31 -12.28 0.16
N LEU A 81 -1.27 -11.36 1.12
CA LEU A 81 -0.06 -10.64 1.50
C LEU A 81 0.94 -11.60 2.17
N VAL A 82 1.52 -12.49 1.36
CA VAL A 82 2.58 -13.39 1.80
C VAL A 82 3.90 -12.64 1.75
N VAL A 83 4.67 -12.73 2.84
CA VAL A 83 6.05 -12.24 2.88
C VAL A 83 6.87 -13.02 1.86
N ARG A 84 7.25 -12.38 0.75
CA ARG A 84 8.00 -13.01 -0.33
C ARG A 84 9.51 -12.87 -0.11
N LYS A 85 10.26 -13.89 -0.53
CA LYS A 85 11.73 -13.84 -0.55
C LYS A 85 12.19 -12.85 -1.62
N LEU A 86 12.76 -11.73 -1.18
CA LEU A 86 13.30 -10.71 -2.09
C LEU A 86 14.69 -11.07 -2.61
N ASN A 87 14.97 -10.64 -3.82
CA ASN A 87 16.32 -10.60 -4.37
C ASN A 87 17.03 -9.30 -3.92
N LEU A 88 17.76 -9.37 -2.81
CA LEU A 88 18.50 -8.23 -2.27
C LEU A 88 19.68 -7.78 -3.16
N ARG A 89 20.08 -8.60 -4.14
CA ARG A 89 21.13 -8.30 -5.11
C ARG A 89 20.60 -7.70 -6.42
N ALA A 90 19.30 -7.46 -6.54
CA ALA A 90 18.65 -6.94 -7.74
C ALA A 90 19.24 -5.60 -8.22
N ASN A 91 19.70 -5.52 -9.47
CA ASN A 91 20.27 -4.27 -9.99
C ASN A 91 19.19 -3.23 -10.34
N GLN A 92 17.97 -3.68 -10.63
CA GLN A 92 16.81 -2.82 -10.84
C GLN A 92 15.65 -3.26 -9.95
N TYR A 93 14.71 -2.35 -9.68
CA TYR A 93 13.56 -2.64 -8.83
C TYR A 93 12.66 -3.74 -9.43
N ILE A 94 12.65 -3.90 -10.76
CA ILE A 94 11.89 -4.93 -11.47
C ILE A 94 12.39 -6.33 -11.10
N ASP A 95 13.68 -6.48 -10.80
CA ASP A 95 14.34 -7.76 -10.52
C ASP A 95 14.31 -8.15 -9.03
N MET A 96 13.60 -7.37 -8.20
CA MET A 96 13.45 -7.66 -6.76
C MET A 96 12.69 -8.96 -6.50
N ILE A 97 11.84 -9.38 -7.43
CA ILE A 97 11.06 -10.61 -7.34
C ILE A 97 11.40 -11.56 -8.49
N ASP A 98 11.25 -12.84 -8.20
CA ASP A 98 11.28 -13.88 -9.22
C ASP A 98 9.90 -13.99 -9.89
N TRP A 99 9.76 -13.38 -11.05
CA TRP A 99 8.52 -13.36 -11.82
C TRP A 99 8.02 -14.73 -12.29
N PHE A 100 8.87 -15.77 -12.28
CA PHE A 100 8.48 -17.13 -12.65
C PHE A 100 7.90 -17.92 -11.48
N LYS A 101 8.32 -17.60 -10.25
CA LYS A 101 7.82 -18.23 -9.01
C LYS A 101 6.66 -17.49 -8.37
N CYS A 102 6.36 -16.30 -8.89
CA CYS A 102 5.36 -15.41 -8.37
C CYS A 102 4.08 -15.53 -9.18
N ASP A 103 2.96 -15.81 -8.52
CA ASP A 103 1.65 -15.62 -9.14
C ASP A 103 1.44 -14.12 -9.38
N VAL A 104 1.27 -13.76 -10.66
CA VAL A 104 1.05 -12.40 -11.12
C VAL A 104 -0.41 -12.25 -11.46
N THR A 105 -1.11 -11.52 -10.61
CA THR A 105 -2.51 -11.11 -10.78
C THR A 105 -2.56 -9.71 -11.40
N GLU A 106 -3.70 -9.40 -12.02
CA GLU A 106 -3.95 -8.04 -12.50
C GLU A 106 -4.15 -7.09 -11.30
N PRO A 107 -3.46 -5.93 -11.25
CA PRO A 107 -3.73 -4.93 -10.23
C PRO A 107 -5.18 -4.45 -10.30
N PRO A 108 -5.93 -4.36 -9.18
CA PRO A 108 -7.32 -3.89 -9.19
C PRO A 108 -7.50 -2.51 -9.82
N ILE A 109 -6.49 -1.63 -9.70
CA ILE A 109 -6.52 -0.28 -10.27
C ILE A 109 -6.54 -0.30 -11.81
N THR A 110 -6.03 -1.36 -12.44
CA THR A 110 -6.03 -1.49 -13.91
C THR A 110 -7.25 -2.27 -14.44
N ALA A 111 -8.06 -2.86 -13.58
CA ALA A 111 -9.18 -3.72 -13.97
C ALA A 111 -10.19 -2.99 -14.87
N ASP A 112 -10.45 -1.71 -14.60
CA ASP A 112 -11.40 -0.89 -15.36
C ASP A 112 -10.84 -0.36 -16.70
N LEU A 113 -9.54 -0.50 -16.95
CA LEU A 113 -8.88 0.03 -18.14
C LEU A 113 -8.97 -0.96 -19.32
N THR A 114 -9.21 -0.46 -20.52
CA THR A 114 -9.17 -1.30 -21.72
C THR A 114 -7.72 -1.66 -22.11
N VAL A 115 -7.56 -2.64 -22.99
CA VAL A 115 -6.22 -3.03 -23.48
C VAL A 115 -5.59 -1.89 -24.29
N GLU A 116 -6.43 -1.14 -25.00
CA GLU A 116 -6.07 0.04 -25.78
C GLU A 116 -5.59 1.17 -24.86
N ASP A 117 -6.27 1.39 -23.73
CA ASP A 117 -5.86 2.37 -22.71
C ASP A 117 -4.51 1.98 -22.09
N LEU A 118 -4.30 0.71 -21.77
CA LEU A 118 -3.03 0.24 -21.24
C LEU A 118 -1.88 0.47 -22.24
N LYS A 119 -2.11 0.21 -23.53
CA LYS A 119 -1.12 0.47 -24.58
C LYS A 119 -0.84 1.96 -24.72
N SER A 120 -1.86 2.81 -24.70
CA SER A 120 -1.68 4.26 -24.81
C SER A 120 -0.90 4.83 -23.61
N ILE A 121 -1.12 4.30 -22.40
CA ILE A 121 -0.33 4.65 -21.19
C ILE A 121 1.15 4.30 -21.39
N ALA A 122 1.46 3.13 -21.96
CA ALA A 122 2.85 2.75 -22.22
C ALA A 122 3.54 3.68 -23.23
N GLU A 123 2.83 4.15 -24.25
CA GLU A 123 3.38 5.06 -25.25
C GLU A 123 3.57 6.48 -24.71
N ASN A 124 2.51 7.04 -24.13
CA ASN A 124 2.47 8.45 -23.75
C ASN A 124 3.14 8.76 -22.40
N GLY A 125 3.36 7.73 -21.55
CA GLY A 125 3.97 7.88 -20.23
C GLY A 125 3.11 8.70 -19.24
N SER A 126 1.88 9.06 -19.62
CA SER A 126 0.95 9.80 -18.78
C SER A 126 0.10 8.81 -17.99
N ILE A 127 0.51 8.58 -16.73
CA ILE A 127 -0.35 7.94 -15.71
C ILE A 127 -1.33 8.94 -15.11
N LYS A 128 -1.37 10.18 -15.62
CA LYS A 128 -2.28 11.22 -15.12
C LYS A 128 -3.76 10.80 -15.18
N ASP A 129 -4.09 9.87 -16.08
CA ASP A 129 -5.47 9.39 -16.28
C ASP A 129 -5.83 8.18 -15.42
N LEU A 130 -4.82 7.48 -14.89
CA LEU A 130 -5.05 6.53 -13.81
C LEU A 130 -5.38 7.40 -12.59
N GLN A 131 -6.65 7.46 -12.20
CA GLN A 131 -7.10 8.13 -10.97
C GLN A 131 -6.55 7.38 -9.74
N ILE A 132 -5.24 7.34 -9.60
CA ILE A 132 -4.56 6.96 -8.38
C ILE A 132 -4.87 8.10 -7.44
N TYR A 133 -5.99 7.97 -6.75
CA TYR A 133 -6.40 8.84 -5.68
C TYR A 133 -5.16 9.08 -4.82
N LYS A 134 -4.77 10.35 -4.70
CA LYS A 134 -3.78 10.77 -3.71
C LYS A 134 -4.45 10.63 -2.35
N PHE A 135 -4.52 9.40 -1.85
CA PHE A 135 -4.96 9.14 -0.49
C PHE A 135 -3.92 9.80 0.43
N PRO A 136 -4.28 10.85 1.18
CA PRO A 136 -3.32 11.45 2.07
C PRO A 136 -2.99 10.44 3.16
N CYS A 137 -1.72 10.03 3.26
CA CYS A 137 -1.29 9.02 4.23
C CYS A 137 -1.42 9.51 5.69
N HIS A 138 -1.51 10.82 5.88
CA HIS A 138 -1.60 11.49 7.19
C HIS A 138 -2.89 12.31 7.32
N ILE A 139 -4.03 11.69 7.05
CA ILE A 139 -5.31 12.33 7.40
C ILE A 139 -5.58 12.16 8.90
N GLN A 140 -6.08 13.23 9.53
CA GLN A 140 -6.44 13.23 10.95
C GLN A 140 -7.42 12.10 11.31
N SER A 141 -8.26 11.66 10.37
CA SER A 141 -9.15 10.52 10.55
C SER A 141 -8.41 9.18 10.69
N VAL A 142 -7.31 8.96 9.96
CA VAL A 142 -6.45 7.77 10.10
C VAL A 142 -5.77 7.80 11.46
N GLU A 143 -5.21 8.93 11.88
CA GLU A 143 -4.61 9.07 13.21
C GLU A 143 -5.61 8.77 14.33
N ARG A 144 -6.83 9.32 14.24
CA ARG A 144 -7.93 9.03 15.19
C ARG A 144 -8.33 7.55 15.17
N CYS A 145 -8.36 6.92 14.00
CA CYS A 145 -8.68 5.49 13.87
C CYS A 145 -7.60 4.62 14.53
N VAL A 146 -6.31 4.87 14.24
CA VAL A 146 -5.19 4.15 14.86
C VAL A 146 -5.22 4.29 16.38
N LYS A 147 -5.50 5.49 16.89
CA LYS A 147 -5.69 5.74 18.32
C LYS A 147 -6.83 4.90 18.90
N LEU A 148 -8.01 4.92 18.27
CA LEU A 148 -9.17 4.15 18.71
C LEU A 148 -8.91 2.64 18.73
N VAL A 149 -8.28 2.11 17.68
CA VAL A 149 -7.94 0.68 17.59
C VAL A 149 -6.96 0.29 18.69
N SER A 150 -6.00 1.16 19.00
CA SER A 150 -5.02 0.94 20.09
C SER A 150 -5.69 0.98 21.46
N GLU A 151 -6.59 1.94 21.70
CA GLU A 151 -7.40 2.02 22.92
C GLU A 151 -8.27 0.78 23.10
N ALA A 152 -8.94 0.32 22.04
CA ALA A 152 -9.74 -0.90 22.06
C ALA A 152 -8.90 -2.13 22.40
N ALA A 153 -7.70 -2.25 21.81
CA ALA A 153 -6.79 -3.35 22.08
C ALA A 153 -6.27 -3.38 23.53
N ASN A 154 -6.08 -2.20 24.15
CA ASN A 154 -5.67 -2.09 25.55
C ASN A 154 -6.83 -2.32 26.53
N THR A 155 -8.07 -1.99 26.14
CA THR A 155 -9.22 -2.02 27.05
C THR A 155 -9.90 -3.38 27.09
N VAL A 156 -10.00 -4.08 25.94
CA VAL A 156 -10.77 -5.33 25.84
C VAL A 156 -10.03 -6.42 25.07
N CYS A 157 -10.19 -7.66 25.53
CA CYS A 157 -9.63 -8.84 24.89
C CYS A 157 -10.63 -9.50 23.92
N GLY A 158 -10.12 -10.02 22.80
CA GLY A 158 -10.88 -10.76 21.79
C GLY A 158 -11.42 -9.90 20.64
N SER A 159 -11.46 -10.46 19.43
CA SER A 159 -11.84 -9.73 18.20
C SER A 159 -13.23 -9.11 18.29
N ARG A 160 -14.24 -9.89 18.71
CA ARG A 160 -15.64 -9.46 18.80
C ARG A 160 -15.84 -8.31 19.80
N ASN A 161 -15.15 -8.36 20.94
CA ASN A 161 -15.24 -7.31 21.95
C ASN A 161 -14.56 -6.02 21.48
N ARG A 162 -13.40 -6.13 20.82
CA ARG A 162 -12.71 -4.97 20.22
C ARG A 162 -13.57 -4.30 19.15
N ASP A 163 -14.17 -5.07 18.24
CA ASP A 163 -15.11 -4.55 17.24
C ASP A 163 -16.32 -3.87 17.90
N GLY A 164 -16.91 -4.50 18.92
CA GLY A 164 -18.02 -3.92 19.68
C GLY A 164 -17.66 -2.60 20.37
N PHE A 165 -16.47 -2.50 20.97
CA PHE A 165 -15.95 -1.27 21.58
C PHE A 165 -15.79 -0.16 20.52
N ILE A 166 -15.15 -0.46 19.40
CA ILE A 166 -14.94 0.48 18.30
C ILE A 166 -16.28 1.01 17.78
N ARG A 167 -17.25 0.13 17.50
CA ARG A 167 -18.58 0.53 17.00
C ARG A 167 -19.33 1.42 18.00
N LYS A 168 -19.31 1.06 19.29
CA LYS A 168 -19.95 1.87 20.34
C LYS A 168 -19.32 3.25 20.46
N THR A 169 -17.99 3.33 20.40
CA THR A 169 -17.27 4.61 20.46
C THR A 169 -17.56 5.48 19.23
N ILE A 170 -17.59 4.90 18.03
CA ILE A 170 -17.97 5.62 16.80
C ILE A 170 -19.42 6.12 16.89
N ALA A 171 -20.35 5.30 17.38
CA ALA A 171 -21.74 5.71 17.59
C ALA A 171 -21.86 6.84 18.62
N SER A 172 -21.09 6.78 19.70
CA SER A 172 -21.02 7.86 20.70
C SER A 172 -20.47 9.16 20.10
N TRP A 173 -19.41 9.09 19.29
CA TRP A 173 -18.85 10.25 18.60
C TRP A 173 -19.83 10.88 17.61
N ALA A 174 -20.66 10.08 16.95
CA ALA A 174 -21.69 10.58 16.04
C ALA A 174 -22.79 11.37 16.77
N ILE A 175 -23.06 11.05 18.03
CA ILE A 175 -24.01 11.79 18.88
C ILE A 175 -23.36 13.08 19.43
N MET A 176 -22.03 13.11 19.58
CA MET A 176 -21.36 14.28 20.15
C MET A 176 -21.45 15.50 19.23
N PRO A 177 -21.81 16.68 19.78
CA PRO A 177 -21.85 17.90 18.99
C PRO A 177 -20.47 18.23 18.41
N SER A 178 -20.45 18.62 17.14
CA SER A 178 -19.23 19.10 16.47
C SER A 178 -19.02 20.59 16.75
N PHE A 179 -17.77 20.98 17.00
CA PHE A 179 -17.40 22.37 17.26
C PHE A 179 -16.28 22.80 16.32
N GLN A 180 -16.44 23.96 15.68
CA GLN A 180 -15.43 24.53 14.77
C GLN A 180 -14.18 25.02 15.52
N HIS A 181 -14.36 25.49 16.76
CA HIS A 181 -13.28 26.00 17.61
C HIS A 181 -13.38 25.42 19.01
N LYS A 182 -12.23 25.20 19.65
CA LYS A 182 -12.14 24.66 21.02
C LYS A 182 -12.90 25.53 22.03
N ALA A 183 -12.99 26.84 21.81
CA ALA A 183 -13.76 27.78 22.64
C ALA A 183 -15.29 27.53 22.61
N GLY A 184 -15.81 26.81 21.61
CA GLY A 184 -17.22 26.42 21.54
C GLY A 184 -17.57 25.25 22.44
N TYR A 185 -16.59 24.51 22.97
CA TYR A 185 -16.82 23.40 23.87
C TYR A 185 -17.14 23.90 25.28
N LYS A 186 -18.42 23.85 25.65
CA LYS A 186 -18.87 24.11 27.02
C LYS A 186 -18.83 22.80 27.81
N MET A 187 -17.98 22.75 28.85
CA MET A 187 -18.00 21.65 29.82
C MET A 187 -19.40 21.59 30.43
N MET A 188 -20.09 20.44 30.33
CA MET A 188 -21.35 20.26 31.04
C MET A 188 -21.05 20.34 32.55
N GLN A 189 -21.57 21.38 33.20
CA GLN A 189 -21.59 21.44 34.66
C GLN A 189 -22.67 20.48 35.13
N PHE A 190 -22.26 19.32 35.64
CA PHE A 190 -23.17 18.46 36.38
C PHE A 190 -23.38 19.12 37.75
N THR A 191 -24.48 19.84 37.91
CA THR A 191 -24.97 20.26 39.22
C THR A 191 -25.43 19.00 39.96
N ALA A 192 -24.80 18.74 41.11
CA ALA A 192 -25.15 17.67 42.04
C ALA A 192 -26.52 17.91 42.69
#